data_AF-A0A522TKD4-F1
#
_entry.id   AF-A0A522TKD4-F1
#
_cell.length_a   1.000
_cell.length_b   1.000
_cell.length_c   1.000
_cell.angle_alpha   90.00
_cell.angle_beta   90.00
_cell.angle_gamma   90.00
#
_symmetry.space_group_name_H-M   'P 1'
#
loop_
_entity.id
_entity.type
_entity.pdbx_description
1 polymer ?
#
loop_
_entity_poly.entity_id
_entity_poly.type
_entity_poly.pdbx_seq_one_letter_code
_entity_poly.pdbx_strand_id
1 'polypeptide(L)'
;MARMSYRAAVAFLSVPPEERLAQAQVDTDRCRAQVIKAEVDPDSEMGRHLMKKLRATGENLCLAKTREGHPCRRVGSGKGGRCKLHGGASTGPRSVEGLLKTTLNIANWHRRRLGMPEVDPVTMCEVTGEVTGKKVAGSRAKKIHGVCAT
;
A
#
# COMPACT_ATOMS: atom_id res chain seq x y z
N MET A 1 -19.89 -25.09 3.98
CA MET A 1 -18.46 -25.43 4.08
C MET A 1 -17.91 -25.59 2.68
N ALA A 2 -16.91 -24.80 2.28
CA ALA A 2 -16.29 -24.97 0.96
C ALA A 2 -15.58 -26.33 0.94
N ARG A 3 -15.96 -27.22 0.02
CA ARG A 3 -15.29 -28.50 -0.18
C ARG A 3 -14.01 -28.26 -0.98
N MET A 4 -12.87 -28.72 -0.46
CA MET A 4 -11.60 -28.71 -1.19
C MET A 4 -11.76 -29.50 -2.49
N SER A 5 -11.20 -28.98 -3.59
CA SER A 5 -11.15 -29.74 -4.83
C SER A 5 -10.26 -30.98 -4.65
N TYR A 6 -10.53 -32.04 -5.40
CA TYR A 6 -9.72 -33.26 -5.36
C TYR A 6 -8.23 -32.96 -5.58
N ARG A 7 -7.92 -32.09 -6.55
CA ARG A 7 -6.54 -31.69 -6.85
C ARG A 7 -5.86 -30.97 -5.67
N ALA A 8 -6.60 -30.12 -4.94
CA ALA A 8 -6.08 -29.48 -3.73
C ALA A 8 -5.88 -30.48 -2.58
N ALA A 9 -6.77 -31.47 -2.44
CA ALA A 9 -6.63 -32.54 -1.45
C ALA A 9 -5.40 -33.42 -1.72
N VAL A 10 -5.20 -33.82 -2.97
CA VAL A 10 -4.00 -34.58 -3.37
C VAL A 10 -2.74 -33.77 -3.09
N ALA A 11 -2.70 -32.48 -3.46
CA ALA A 11 -1.56 -31.61 -3.18
C ALA A 11 -1.29 -31.47 -1.67
N PHE A 12 -2.31 -31.37 -0.84
CA PHE A 12 -2.16 -31.29 0.61
C PHE A 12 -1.61 -32.59 1.22
N LEU A 13 -2.11 -33.74 0.76
CA LEU A 13 -1.66 -35.05 1.25
C LEU A 13 -0.27 -35.44 0.73
N SER A 14 0.17 -34.88 -0.41
CA SER A 14 1.52 -35.08 -0.93
C SER A 14 2.59 -34.27 -0.21
N VAL A 15 2.22 -33.21 0.53
CA VAL A 15 3.17 -32.45 1.37
C VAL A 15 3.35 -33.20 2.69
N PRO A 16 4.58 -33.59 3.03
CA PRO A 16 4.84 -34.36 4.22
C PRO A 16 4.46 -33.55 5.49
N PRO A 17 4.01 -34.23 6.55
CA PRO A 17 3.42 -33.59 7.72
C PRO A 17 4.34 -32.56 8.40
N GLU A 18 5.64 -32.81 8.45
CA GLU A 18 6.65 -31.91 9.00
C GLU A 18 6.72 -30.58 8.25
N GLU A 19 6.58 -30.60 6.93
CA GLU A 19 6.58 -29.39 6.12
C GLU A 19 5.27 -28.60 6.30
N ARG A 20 4.14 -29.30 6.44
CA ARG A 20 2.87 -28.66 6.79
C ARG A 20 2.90 -27.99 8.16
N LEU A 21 3.53 -28.63 9.16
CA LEU A 21 3.72 -28.06 10.49
C LEU A 21 4.65 -26.85 10.45
N ALA A 22 5.76 -26.94 9.71
CA ALA A 22 6.67 -25.83 9.50
C ALA A 22 5.96 -24.63 8.86
N GLN A 23 5.16 -24.86 7.82
CA GLN A 23 4.38 -23.81 7.17
C GLN A 23 3.35 -23.18 8.12
N ALA A 24 2.66 -23.98 8.93
CA ALA A 24 1.71 -23.46 9.93
C ALA A 24 2.40 -22.61 11.02
N GLN A 25 3.63 -22.97 11.39
CA GLN A 25 4.45 -22.18 12.31
C GLN A 25 4.84 -20.85 11.67
N VAL A 26 5.33 -20.86 10.43
CA VAL A 26 5.67 -19.65 9.67
C VAL A 26 4.47 -18.69 9.56
N ASP A 27 3.27 -19.22 9.30
CA ASP A 27 2.04 -18.43 9.26
C ASP A 27 1.68 -17.82 10.62
N THR A 28 1.94 -18.57 11.70
CA THR A 28 1.76 -18.08 13.07
C THR A 28 2.72 -16.96 13.41
N ASP A 29 4.00 -17.12 13.08
CA ASP A 29 5.04 -16.14 13.31
C ASP A 29 4.78 -14.86 12.52
N ARG A 30 4.33 -14.98 11.26
CA ARG A 30 3.85 -13.85 10.44
C ARG A 30 2.74 -13.09 11.15
N CYS A 31 1.72 -13.80 11.64
CA CYS A 31 0.59 -13.16 12.32
C CYS A 31 1.01 -12.49 13.63
N ARG A 32 1.86 -13.15 14.45
CA ARG A 32 2.39 -12.60 15.70
C ARG A 32 3.20 -11.32 15.44
N ALA A 33 4.06 -11.34 14.43
CA ALA A 33 4.86 -10.18 14.05
C ALA A 33 4.01 -8.98 13.60
N GLN A 34 2.90 -9.20 12.89
CA GLN A 34 1.96 -8.14 12.51
C GLN A 34 1.32 -7.48 13.73
N VAL A 35 0.91 -8.28 14.72
CA VAL A 35 0.29 -7.78 15.95
C VAL A 35 1.28 -6.96 16.78
N ILE A 36 2.53 -7.42 16.89
CA ILE A 36 3.61 -6.67 17.54
C ILE A 36 3.86 -5.33 16.82
N LYS A 37 3.94 -5.34 15.49
CA LYS A 37 4.08 -4.10 14.69
C LYS A 37 2.90 -3.14 14.85
N ALA A 38 1.73 -3.65 15.21
CA ALA A 38 0.55 -2.85 15.50
C ALA A 38 0.51 -2.34 16.94
N GLU A 39 1.61 -2.48 17.69
CA GLU A 39 1.75 -2.07 19.10
C GLU A 39 0.64 -2.67 19.96
N VAL A 40 0.36 -3.95 19.73
CA VAL A 40 -0.58 -4.75 20.50
C VAL A 40 0.17 -5.96 21.04
N ASP A 41 -0.02 -6.25 22.32
CA ASP A 41 0.45 -7.49 22.90
C ASP A 41 -0.28 -8.70 22.25
N PRO A 42 0.43 -9.65 21.62
CA PRO A 42 -0.19 -10.81 21.00
C PRO A 42 -1.05 -11.65 21.93
N ASP A 43 -0.71 -11.68 23.21
CA ASP A 43 -1.36 -12.57 24.19
C ASP A 43 -2.61 -11.91 24.82
N SER A 44 -2.79 -10.60 24.63
CA SER A 44 -4.01 -9.85 24.96
C SER A 44 -5.26 -10.31 24.17
N GLU A 45 -6.46 -9.97 24.65
CA GLU A 45 -7.71 -10.25 23.92
C GLU A 45 -7.70 -9.65 22.50
N MET A 46 -7.24 -8.39 22.39
CA MET A 46 -7.10 -7.70 21.11
C MET A 46 -6.09 -8.41 20.21
N GLY A 47 -4.94 -8.83 20.75
CA GLY A 47 -3.91 -9.54 19.99
C GLY A 47 -4.42 -10.86 19.43
N ARG A 48 -5.09 -11.66 20.25
CA ARG A 48 -5.75 -12.91 19.83
C ARG A 48 -6.81 -12.68 18.76
N HIS A 49 -7.62 -11.63 18.90
CA HIS A 49 -8.61 -11.26 17.88
C HIS A 49 -7.95 -10.90 16.54
N LEU A 50 -6.89 -10.10 16.55
CA LEU A 50 -6.16 -9.73 15.34
C LEU A 50 -5.49 -10.94 14.70
N MET A 51 -4.85 -11.83 15.47
CA MET A 51 -4.27 -13.07 14.93
C MET A 51 -5.31 -13.95 14.25
N LYS A 52 -6.50 -14.12 14.86
CA LYS A 52 -7.62 -14.87 14.26
C LYS A 52 -8.02 -14.27 12.91
N LYS A 53 -8.09 -12.93 12.83
CA LYS A 53 -8.45 -12.20 11.61
C LYS A 53 -7.40 -12.31 10.51
N LEU A 54 -6.12 -12.22 10.88
CA LEU A 54 -4.99 -12.35 9.93
C LEU A 54 -4.92 -13.75 9.34
N ARG A 55 -5.06 -14.80 10.17
CA ARG A 55 -5.13 -16.18 9.71
C ARG A 55 -6.32 -16.42 8.77
N ALA A 56 -7.48 -15.86 9.09
CA ALA A 56 -8.69 -16.04 8.27
C ALA A 56 -8.63 -15.33 6.91
N THR A 57 -7.92 -14.19 6.82
CA THR A 57 -7.83 -13.39 5.60
C THR A 57 -6.59 -13.70 4.77
N GLY A 58 -5.51 -14.18 5.39
CA GLY A 58 -4.20 -14.33 4.74
C GLY A 58 -3.49 -13.00 4.45
N GLU A 59 -4.09 -11.88 4.85
CA GLU A 59 -3.62 -10.52 4.57
C GLU A 59 -2.86 -9.93 5.77
N ASN A 60 -2.12 -8.84 5.54
CA ASN A 60 -1.39 -8.13 6.59
C ASN A 60 -2.19 -6.97 7.20
N LEU A 61 -1.74 -6.42 8.33
CA LEU A 61 -2.32 -5.20 8.89
C LEU A 61 -1.86 -3.96 8.11
N CYS A 62 -2.68 -2.91 8.17
CA CYS A 62 -2.43 -1.65 7.46
C CYS A 62 -1.22 -0.90 8.00
N LEU A 63 -1.03 -0.84 9.32
CA LEU A 63 0.10 -0.23 10.02
C LEU A 63 0.39 1.26 9.70
N ALA A 64 -0.48 1.94 8.94
CA ALA A 64 -0.38 3.38 8.74
C ALA A 64 -0.63 4.11 10.06
N LYS A 65 0.11 5.20 10.31
CA LYS A 65 -0.07 6.02 11.52
C LYS A 65 -1.46 6.63 11.55
N THR A 66 -2.22 6.38 12.59
CA THR A 66 -3.54 6.99 12.80
C THR A 66 -3.38 8.43 13.30
N ARG A 67 -4.48 9.19 13.29
CA ARG A 67 -4.53 10.53 13.89
C ARG A 67 -4.23 10.52 15.39
N GLU A 68 -4.58 9.42 16.07
CA GLU A 68 -4.32 9.19 17.49
C GLU A 68 -2.87 8.79 17.78
N GLY A 69 -2.04 8.59 16.74
CA GLY A 69 -0.61 8.38 16.86
C GLY A 69 -0.16 6.91 16.83
N HIS A 70 -1.07 5.97 17.08
CA HIS A 70 -0.78 4.54 17.05
C HIS A 70 -0.89 3.95 15.61
N PRO A 71 -0.32 2.78 15.33
CA PRO A 71 -0.45 2.13 14.02
C PRO A 71 -1.88 1.60 13.77
N CYS A 72 -2.29 1.59 12.51
CA CYS A 72 -3.61 1.10 12.10
C CYS A 72 -3.71 -0.42 12.21
N ARG A 73 -4.67 -0.89 13.01
CA ARG A 73 -4.95 -2.32 13.29
C ARG A 73 -5.95 -2.97 12.32
N ARG A 74 -6.37 -2.26 11.25
CA ARG A 74 -7.28 -2.82 10.25
C ARG A 74 -6.48 -3.64 9.23
N VAL A 75 -7.07 -4.74 8.76
CA VAL A 75 -6.50 -5.55 7.66
C VAL A 75 -6.36 -4.68 6.41
N GLY A 76 -5.17 -4.73 5.81
CA GLY A 76 -4.87 -4.11 4.54
C GLY A 76 -5.47 -4.93 3.40
N SER A 77 -5.90 -4.25 2.34
CA SER A 77 -6.44 -4.89 1.14
C SER A 77 -5.50 -4.64 -0.03
N GLY A 78 -5.03 -5.70 -0.68
CA GLY A 78 -4.30 -5.64 -1.95
C GLY A 78 -2.80 -5.33 -1.83
N LYS A 79 -2.16 -5.10 -3.00
CA LYS A 79 -0.69 -5.03 -3.18
C LYS A 79 0.03 -4.00 -2.30
N GLY A 80 -0.66 -2.95 -1.85
CA GLY A 80 -0.08 -1.88 -1.03
C GLY A 80 -0.16 -2.13 0.47
N GLY A 81 -0.82 -3.20 0.92
CA GLY A 81 -0.95 -3.55 2.33
C GLY A 81 -1.73 -2.53 3.18
N ARG A 82 -2.37 -1.51 2.58
CA ARG A 82 -3.14 -0.47 3.31
C ARG A 82 -4.62 -0.80 3.32
N CYS A 83 -5.36 -0.32 4.33
CA CYS A 83 -6.81 -0.50 4.39
C CYS A 83 -7.54 0.60 3.60
N LYS A 84 -8.85 0.41 3.35
CA LYS A 84 -9.68 1.38 2.62
C LYS A 84 -9.62 2.82 3.14
N LEU A 85 -9.41 3.01 4.45
CA LEU A 85 -9.34 4.35 5.06
C LEU A 85 -7.98 5.03 4.89
N HIS A 86 -6.93 4.25 4.62
CA HIS A 86 -5.57 4.74 4.41
C HIS A 86 -5.13 4.55 2.95
N GLY A 87 -6.08 4.60 2.02
CA GLY A 87 -5.80 4.56 0.58
C GLY A 87 -5.60 3.16 -0.01
N GLY A 88 -5.90 2.08 0.73
CA GLY A 88 -5.82 0.71 0.21
C GLY A 88 -6.73 0.39 -0.97
N ALA A 89 -7.81 1.17 -1.12
CA ALA A 89 -8.71 1.10 -2.27
C ALA A 89 -8.43 2.20 -3.31
N SER A 90 -7.50 3.12 -3.04
CA SER A 90 -7.14 4.17 -3.98
C SER A 90 -6.27 3.58 -5.08
N THR A 91 -6.61 3.89 -6.33
CA THR A 91 -5.81 3.49 -7.50
C THR A 91 -4.83 4.58 -7.94
N GLY A 92 -4.78 5.68 -7.19
CA GLY A 92 -4.00 6.88 -7.53
C GLY A 92 -4.60 7.67 -8.70
N PRO A 93 -4.05 8.86 -8.99
CA PRO A 93 -4.42 9.63 -10.16
C PRO A 93 -3.99 8.90 -11.44
N ARG A 94 -4.91 8.75 -12.39
CA ARG A 94 -4.64 8.10 -13.69
C ARG A 94 -4.48 9.10 -14.83
N SER A 95 -4.97 10.32 -14.67
CA SER A 95 -4.84 11.39 -15.66
C SER A 95 -3.50 12.11 -15.53
N VAL A 96 -3.02 12.68 -16.63
CA VAL A 96 -1.80 13.50 -16.67
C VAL A 96 -1.94 14.69 -15.73
N GLU A 97 -3.07 15.40 -15.79
CA GLU A 97 -3.37 16.51 -14.90
C GLU A 97 -3.37 16.08 -13.41
N GLY A 98 -3.95 14.92 -13.08
CA GLY A 98 -3.96 14.41 -11.71
C GLY A 98 -2.57 14.04 -11.18
N LEU A 99 -1.70 13.53 -12.05
CA LEU A 99 -0.30 13.24 -11.73
C LEU A 99 0.50 14.53 -11.50
N LEU A 100 0.31 15.53 -12.37
CA LEU A 100 0.94 16.86 -12.23
C LEU A 100 0.50 17.53 -10.93
N LYS A 101 -0.80 17.58 -10.65
CA LYS A 101 -1.34 18.12 -9.39
C LYS A 101 -0.74 17.43 -8.17
N THR A 102 -0.66 16.10 -8.19
CA THR A 102 -0.10 15.34 -7.07
C THR A 102 1.38 15.64 -6.86
N THR A 103 2.15 15.75 -7.96
CA THR A 103 3.58 16.09 -7.91
C THR A 103 3.80 17.50 -7.39
N LEU A 104 3.00 18.46 -7.85
CA LEU A 104 3.05 19.85 -7.41
C LEU A 104 2.69 20.00 -5.94
N ASN A 105 1.66 19.29 -5.46
CA ASN A 105 1.28 19.31 -4.04
C ASN A 105 2.44 18.90 -3.12
N ILE A 106 3.25 17.92 -3.54
CA ILE A 106 4.45 17.51 -2.81
C ILE A 106 5.50 18.63 -2.83
N ALA A 107 5.80 19.20 -3.99
CA ALA A 107 6.76 20.30 -4.12
C ALA A 107 6.35 21.53 -3.29
N ASN A 108 5.07 21.91 -3.34
CA ASN A 108 4.52 23.03 -2.61
C ASN A 108 4.53 22.82 -1.10
N TRP A 109 4.38 21.58 -0.63
CA TRP A 109 4.55 21.26 0.78
C TRP A 109 5.97 21.55 1.27
N HIS A 110 7.00 21.23 0.49
CA HIS A 110 8.38 21.60 0.81
C HIS A 110 8.59 23.12 0.78
N ARG A 111 8.07 23.79 -0.25
CA ARG A 111 8.18 25.25 -0.40
C ARG A 111 7.54 26.00 0.76
N ARG A 112 6.34 25.60 1.20
CA ARG A 112 5.67 26.16 2.38
C ARG A 112 6.51 26.05 3.65
N ARG A 113 7.21 24.93 3.84
CA ARG A 113 8.13 24.76 4.99
C ARG A 113 9.37 25.65 4.92
N LEU A 114 9.79 26.01 3.71
CA LEU A 114 10.93 26.90 3.47
C LEU A 114 10.53 28.38 3.38
N GLY A 115 9.25 28.72 3.59
CA GLY A 115 8.74 30.09 3.41
C GLY A 115 8.74 30.57 1.95
N MET A 116 8.86 29.65 0.99
CA MET A 116 8.86 29.98 -0.44
C MET A 116 7.42 30.02 -0.99
N PRO A 117 7.14 30.89 -1.98
CA PRO A 117 5.81 31.01 -2.56
C PRO A 117 5.39 29.72 -3.28
N GLU A 118 4.10 29.40 -3.22
CA GLU A 118 3.52 28.24 -3.89
C GLU A 118 3.63 28.35 -5.42
N VAL A 119 3.84 27.24 -6.13
CA VAL A 119 3.81 27.21 -7.59
C VAL A 119 2.56 26.49 -8.07
N ASP A 120 1.85 27.09 -9.01
CA ASP A 120 0.65 26.48 -9.60
C ASP A 120 1.03 25.66 -10.86
N PRO A 121 0.16 24.74 -11.30
CA PRO A 121 0.43 23.91 -12.47
C PRO A 121 0.51 24.67 -13.79
N VAL A 122 -0.08 25.87 -13.85
CA VAL A 122 -0.22 26.70 -15.05
C VAL A 122 1.06 27.52 -15.26
N THR A 123 1.61 28.10 -14.19
CA THR A 123 2.89 28.83 -14.21
C THR A 123 4.06 27.92 -14.58
N MET A 124 4.04 26.63 -14.21
CA MET A 124 5.07 25.67 -14.66
C MET A 124 5.03 25.37 -16.17
N CYS A 125 3.89 25.59 -16.84
CA CYS A 125 3.74 25.36 -18.28
C CYS A 125 4.20 26.57 -19.12
N GLU A 126 4.07 27.79 -18.59
CA GLU A 126 4.40 29.03 -19.31
C GLU A 126 5.91 29.32 -19.37
N VAL A 127 6.72 28.82 -18.42
CA VAL A 127 8.17 29.11 -18.39
C VAL A 127 8.99 28.23 -19.34
N THR A 128 8.49 27.06 -19.77
CA THR A 128 9.30 26.12 -20.56
C THR A 128 8.79 25.81 -21.96
N GLY A 129 7.56 26.18 -22.34
CA GLY A 129 7.02 25.93 -23.69
C GLY A 129 7.03 24.44 -24.13
N GLU A 130 7.40 23.53 -23.25
CA GLU A 130 7.55 22.10 -23.48
C GLU A 130 7.38 21.38 -22.15
N VAL A 131 6.38 20.48 -22.07
CA VAL A 131 6.25 19.48 -21.00
C VAL A 131 7.15 18.29 -21.33
N THR A 132 8.46 18.52 -21.48
CA THR A 132 9.43 17.44 -21.56
C THR A 132 9.78 17.00 -20.15
N GLY A 133 9.08 15.96 -19.67
CA GLY A 133 9.49 15.24 -18.47
C GLY A 133 10.95 14.78 -18.62
N LYS A 134 11.88 15.44 -17.92
CA LYS A 134 13.28 15.01 -17.84
C LYS A 134 13.30 13.56 -17.36
N LYS A 135 13.81 12.66 -18.20
CA LYS A 135 14.11 11.27 -17.82
C LYS A 135 14.99 11.30 -16.57
N VAL A 136 14.47 10.91 -15.41
CA VAL A 136 15.33 10.39 -14.36
C VAL A 136 15.87 9.05 -14.84
N ALA A 137 17.20 8.90 -14.81
CA ALA A 137 17.88 7.72 -15.32
C ALA A 137 17.26 6.44 -14.73
N GLY A 138 16.71 5.58 -15.60
CA GLY A 138 16.15 4.27 -15.22
C GLY A 138 14.63 4.09 -15.35
N SER A 139 13.83 5.15 -15.51
CA SER A 139 12.37 4.98 -15.68
C SER A 139 11.97 4.79 -17.16
N ARG A 140 11.35 3.65 -17.50
CA ARG A 140 10.70 3.41 -18.81
C ARG A 140 9.62 4.49 -19.04
N ALA A 141 9.95 5.50 -19.84
CA ALA A 141 9.05 6.59 -20.17
C ALA A 141 7.89 6.09 -21.05
N LYS A 142 6.64 6.24 -20.58
CA LYS A 142 5.47 6.25 -21.46
C LYS A 142 5.37 7.67 -22.01
N LYS A 143 5.64 7.85 -23.31
CA LYS A 143 5.40 9.12 -24.02
C LYS A 143 3.92 9.45 -23.88
N ILE A 144 3.61 10.54 -23.18
CA ILE A 144 2.27 11.11 -23.10
C ILE A 144 2.28 12.37 -23.96
N HIS A 145 1.68 12.28 -25.15
CA HIS A 145 1.39 13.44 -25.98
C HIS A 145 0.04 13.98 -25.52
N GLY A 146 0.04 15.18 -24.91
CA GLY A 146 -1.16 15.91 -24.54
C GLY A 146 -1.04 17.34 -25.04
N VAL A 147 -1.87 17.72 -26.00
CA VAL A 147 -1.98 19.08 -26.53
C VAL A 147 -2.83 19.87 -25.54
N CYS A 148 -2.34 21.01 -25.06
CA CYS A 148 -3.17 21.95 -24.29
C CYS A 148 -4.20 22.56 -25.25
N ALA A 149 -5.49 22.32 -24.99
CA ALA A 149 -6.55 23.05 -25.66
C ALA A 149 -6.54 24.50 -25.15
N THR A 150 -6.40 25.44 -26.08
CA THR A 150 -6.46 26.89 -25.90
C THR A 150 -7.83 27.38 -25.45
#